data_AF-A0A3A0CKX0-F1
#
_entry.id   AF-A0A3A0CKX0-F1
#
_cell.length_a   1.000
_cell.length_b   1.000
_cell.length_c   1.000
_cell.angle_alpha   90.00
_cell.angle_beta   90.00
_cell.angle_gamma   90.00
#
_symmetry.space_group_name_H-M   'P 1'
#
loop_
_entity.id
_entity.type
_entity.pdbx_description
1 polymer ?
#
loop_
_entity_poly.entity_id
_entity_poly.type
_entity_poly.pdbx_seq_one_letter_code
_entity_poly.pdbx_strand_id
1 'polypeptide(L)'
;MQKLTFPHPFQHEHPPVRNVNQLVEEKYTFAHRAADLVAAIVGSWTFIVVQTVFLAVWATLNVVAYVRHWDPYPFILMNLFLSMQAAYTAPIIMMSQNRQAMRDRLDAQEDYEINKKAEEEVRAVLEHLAAQDKALGEIHAMIAARSTA
;
A
#
# COMPACT_ATOMS: atom_id res chain seq x y z
N MET A 1 33.02 37.19 -28.71
CA MET A 1 32.83 36.07 -27.76
C MET A 1 31.34 35.95 -27.51
N GLN A 2 30.72 34.83 -27.91
CA GLN A 2 29.31 34.58 -27.62
C GLN A 2 29.19 34.32 -26.11
N LYS A 3 28.24 34.96 -25.41
CA LYS A 3 28.05 34.74 -23.98
C LYS A 3 27.42 33.36 -23.77
N LEU A 4 28.10 32.51 -23.00
CA LEU A 4 27.54 31.25 -22.50
C LEU A 4 26.39 31.60 -21.53
N THR A 5 25.18 31.16 -21.86
CA THR A 5 23.99 31.36 -21.03
C THR A 5 23.61 30.01 -20.46
N PHE A 6 23.77 29.85 -19.15
CA PHE A 6 23.30 28.67 -18.44
C PHE A 6 21.85 28.86 -17.99
N PRO A 7 21.04 27.78 -17.95
CA PRO A 7 19.73 27.83 -17.31
C PRO A 7 19.86 28.21 -15.84
N HIS A 8 18.80 28.78 -15.26
CA HIS A 8 18.81 29.13 -13.84
C HIS A 8 18.87 27.85 -12.98
N PRO A 9 19.54 27.87 -11.82
CA PRO A 9 19.58 26.72 -10.93
C PRO A 9 18.16 26.38 -10.48
N PHE A 10 17.80 25.09 -10.58
CA PHE A 10 16.51 24.61 -10.11
C PHE A 10 16.40 24.83 -8.60
N GLN A 11 15.40 25.60 -8.17
CA GLN A 11 15.16 25.88 -6.76
C GLN A 11 14.22 24.82 -6.19
N HIS A 12 14.71 24.03 -5.23
CA HIS A 12 13.88 23.07 -4.51
C HIS A 12 13.02 23.83 -3.47
N GLU A 13 11.91 24.40 -3.91
CA GLU A 13 10.85 24.90 -3.02
C GLU A 13 9.76 23.84 -2.89
N HIS A 14 9.86 22.98 -1.89
CA HIS A 14 8.74 22.13 -1.51
C HIS A 14 8.57 22.08 0.01
N PRO A 15 7.32 22.06 0.50
CA PRO A 15 7.04 21.81 1.90
C PRO A 15 7.58 20.43 2.30
N PRO A 16 7.96 20.25 3.58
CA PRO A 16 8.52 18.99 4.08
C PRO A 16 7.60 17.81 3.76
N VAL A 17 8.20 16.68 3.39
CA VAL A 17 7.50 15.42 3.10
C VAL A 17 6.62 15.08 4.30
N ARG A 18 5.31 15.22 4.13
CA ARG A 18 4.33 14.95 5.18
C ARG A 18 3.69 13.62 4.89
N ASN A 19 3.94 12.65 5.75
CA ASN A 19 3.38 11.32 5.63
C ASN A 19 1.85 11.39 5.75
N VAL A 20 1.14 11.23 4.63
CA VAL A 20 -0.33 11.32 4.58
C VAL A 20 -0.99 10.20 5.38
N ASN A 21 -0.33 9.04 5.50
CA ASN A 21 -0.82 7.92 6.31
C ASN A 21 -0.97 8.31 7.79
N GLN A 22 -0.09 9.14 8.35
CA GLN A 22 -0.20 9.58 9.75
C GLN A 22 -1.46 10.44 10.00
N LEU A 23 -1.92 11.20 9.00
CA LEU A 23 -3.13 12.04 9.11
C LEU A 23 -4.42 11.22 9.03
N VAL A 24 -4.35 10.08 8.34
CA VAL A 24 -5.44 9.10 8.29
C VAL A 24 -5.46 8.30 9.61
N GLU A 25 -4.28 7.95 10.14
CA GLU A 25 -4.12 7.20 11.39
C GLU A 25 -4.77 7.91 12.60
N GLU A 26 -4.66 9.24 12.65
CA GLU A 26 -5.14 10.08 13.75
C GLU A 26 -6.67 10.03 13.94
N LYS A 27 -7.42 9.51 12.94
CA LYS A 27 -8.89 9.43 12.96
C LYS A 27 -9.46 8.05 13.28
N TYR A 28 -8.64 7.02 13.55
CA TYR A 28 -9.17 5.69 13.81
C TYR A 28 -9.81 5.58 15.20
N THR A 29 -11.12 5.38 15.21
CA THR A 29 -11.86 5.00 16.42
C THR A 29 -11.48 3.59 16.86
N PHE A 30 -11.66 3.28 18.15
CA PHE A 30 -11.39 1.96 18.74
C PHE A 30 -12.07 0.82 17.97
N ALA A 31 -13.28 1.06 17.45
CA ALA A 31 -14.03 0.09 16.65
C ALA A 31 -13.32 -0.29 15.34
N HIS A 32 -12.64 0.65 14.68
CA HIS A 32 -11.88 0.36 13.47
C HIS A 32 -10.68 -0.55 13.75
N ARG A 33 -9.94 -0.27 14.83
CA ARG A 33 -8.80 -1.12 15.24
C ARG A 33 -9.25 -2.54 15.60
N ALA A 34 -10.38 -2.68 16.29
CA ALA A 34 -10.96 -3.98 16.61
C ALA A 34 -11.38 -4.75 15.34
N ALA A 35 -12.05 -4.07 14.39
CA ALA A 35 -12.45 -4.69 13.13
C ALA A 35 -11.25 -5.14 12.28
N ASP A 36 -10.18 -4.34 12.21
CA ASP A 36 -8.95 -4.72 11.49
C ASP A 36 -8.23 -5.91 12.15
N LEU A 37 -8.21 -5.95 13.49
CA LEU A 37 -7.66 -7.10 14.21
C LEU A 37 -8.46 -8.38 13.94
N VAL A 38 -9.80 -8.30 13.99
CA VAL A 38 -10.67 -9.45 13.70
C VAL A 38 -10.50 -9.91 12.25
N ALA A 39 -10.44 -8.98 11.29
CA ALA A 39 -10.21 -9.32 9.88
C ALA A 39 -8.85 -10.01 9.68
N ALA A 40 -7.79 -9.53 10.35
CA ALA A 40 -6.46 -10.14 10.28
C ALA A 40 -6.42 -11.56 10.88
N ILE A 41 -7.13 -11.79 11.99
CA ILE A 41 -7.24 -13.11 12.62
C ILE A 41 -8.00 -14.07 11.70
N VAL A 42 -9.18 -13.67 11.23
CA VAL A 42 -10.05 -14.52 10.41
C VAL A 42 -9.45 -14.81 9.03
N GLY A 43 -8.65 -13.87 8.48
CA GLY A 43 -7.93 -14.06 7.22
C GLY A 43 -6.66 -14.92 7.31
N SER A 44 -6.26 -15.37 8.51
CA SER A 44 -5.04 -16.15 8.69
C SER A 44 -5.21 -17.64 8.36
N TRP A 45 -4.20 -18.23 7.73
CA TRP A 45 -4.09 -19.69 7.54
C TRP A 45 -4.17 -20.47 8.85
N THR A 46 -3.64 -19.93 9.94
CA THR A 46 -3.70 -20.57 11.27
C THR A 46 -5.13 -20.66 11.80
N PHE A 47 -5.97 -19.65 11.53
CA PHE A 47 -7.37 -19.64 11.95
C PHE A 47 -8.16 -20.73 11.22
N ILE A 48 -7.95 -20.89 9.91
CA ILE A 48 -8.60 -21.93 9.10
C ILE A 48 -8.30 -23.31 9.66
N VAL A 49 -7.03 -23.62 9.95
CA VAL A 49 -6.63 -24.93 10.50
C VAL A 49 -7.28 -25.19 11.86
N VAL A 50 -7.22 -24.22 12.78
CA VAL A 50 -7.82 -24.36 14.12
C VAL A 50 -9.34 -24.54 14.01
N GLN A 51 -10.01 -23.77 13.16
CA GLN A 51 -11.45 -23.86 12.93
C GLN A 51 -11.85 -25.22 12.36
N THR A 52 -11.10 -25.75 11.39
CA THR A 52 -11.36 -27.08 10.82
C THR A 52 -11.18 -28.19 11.85
N VAL A 53 -10.11 -28.14 12.66
CA VAL A 53 -9.88 -29.10 13.75
C VAL A 53 -11.00 -29.05 14.78
N PHE A 54 -11.43 -27.83 15.17
CA PHE A 54 -12.54 -27.65 16.09
C PHE A 54 -13.85 -28.29 15.56
N LEU A 55 -14.19 -28.05 14.29
CA LEU A 55 -15.38 -28.65 13.67
C LEU A 55 -15.28 -30.18 13.59
N ALA A 56 -14.10 -30.72 13.26
CA ALA A 56 -13.87 -32.17 13.21
C ALA A 56 -14.01 -32.83 14.59
N VAL A 57 -13.46 -32.21 15.64
CA VAL A 57 -13.60 -32.67 17.03
C VAL A 57 -15.06 -32.61 17.47
N TRP A 58 -15.76 -31.51 17.19
CA TRP A 58 -17.17 -31.34 17.52
C TRP A 58 -18.05 -32.42 16.87
N ALA A 59 -17.86 -32.67 15.58
CA ALA A 59 -18.58 -33.69 14.84
C ALA A 59 -18.28 -35.09 15.39
N THR A 60 -17.01 -35.41 15.66
CA THR A 60 -16.59 -36.72 16.19
C THR A 60 -17.19 -36.99 17.58
N LEU A 61 -17.16 -36.00 18.48
CA LEU A 61 -17.76 -36.12 19.81
C LEU A 61 -19.27 -36.34 19.74
N ASN A 62 -19.99 -35.64 18.86
CA ASN A 62 -21.44 -35.80 18.71
C ASN A 62 -21.83 -37.16 18.10
N VAL A 63 -21.03 -37.71 17.18
CA VAL A 63 -21.28 -39.02 16.57
C VAL A 63 -20.97 -40.18 17.53
N VAL A 64 -19.92 -40.06 18.36
CA VAL A 64 -19.51 -41.11 19.31
C VAL A 64 -20.38 -41.13 20.57
N ALA A 65 -20.97 -40.00 20.99
CA ALA A 65 -21.79 -39.90 22.19
C ALA A 65 -23.23 -40.45 22.00
N TYR A 66 -23.36 -41.79 21.96
CA TYR A 66 -24.62 -42.51 21.68
C TYR A 66 -25.80 -42.25 22.65
N VAL A 67 -25.58 -41.66 23.84
CA VAL A 67 -26.61 -41.59 24.89
C VAL A 67 -27.22 -40.18 25.09
N ARG A 68 -26.63 -39.09 24.55
CA ARG A 68 -27.15 -37.72 24.72
C ARG A 68 -26.83 -36.77 23.55
N HIS A 69 -27.03 -37.22 22.30
CA HIS A 69 -26.84 -36.42 21.07
C HIS A 69 -27.33 -34.97 21.23
N TRP A 70 -26.41 -34.04 21.49
CA TRP A 70 -26.75 -32.63 21.71
C TRP A 70 -26.95 -31.91 20.38
N ASP A 71 -26.23 -32.34 19.33
CA ASP A 71 -26.43 -31.91 17.94
C ASP A 71 -26.50 -33.13 17.01
N PRO A 72 -27.65 -33.84 16.93
CA PRO A 72 -27.83 -34.98 16.04
C PRO A 72 -27.70 -34.57 14.57
N TYR A 73 -27.32 -35.52 13.70
CA TYR A 73 -27.32 -35.32 12.25
C TYR A 73 -28.70 -34.79 11.80
N PRO A 74 -28.80 -33.61 11.15
CA PRO A 74 -27.81 -32.95 10.28
C PRO A 74 -26.97 -31.79 10.89
N PHE A 75 -26.72 -31.78 12.21
CA PHE A 75 -25.94 -30.75 12.93
C PHE A 75 -26.50 -29.32 12.84
N ILE A 76 -27.74 -29.12 13.32
CA ILE A 76 -28.45 -27.85 13.20
C ILE A 76 -27.76 -26.72 13.98
N LEU A 77 -27.17 -27.02 15.15
CA LEU A 77 -26.52 -26.00 15.98
C LEU A 77 -25.21 -25.54 15.34
N MET A 78 -24.41 -26.48 14.83
CA MET A 78 -23.20 -26.16 14.09
C MET A 78 -23.51 -25.32 12.84
N ASN A 79 -24.55 -25.68 12.10
CA ASN A 79 -24.98 -24.93 10.92
C ASN A 79 -25.39 -23.49 11.28
N LEU A 80 -26.19 -23.32 12.34
CA LEU A 80 -26.62 -22.01 12.82
C LEU A 80 -25.42 -21.16 13.24
N PHE A 81 -24.49 -21.73 13.99
CA PHE A 81 -23.29 -21.03 14.45
C PHE A 81 -22.42 -20.58 13.27
N LEU A 82 -22.15 -21.46 12.32
CA LEU A 82 -21.35 -21.14 11.12
C LEU A 82 -22.03 -20.06 10.26
N SER A 83 -23.36 -20.13 10.11
CA SER A 83 -24.14 -19.12 9.36
C SER A 83 -24.07 -17.75 10.02
N MET A 84 -24.23 -17.70 11.35
CA MET A 84 -24.08 -16.46 12.12
C MET A 84 -22.65 -15.93 12.03
N GLN A 85 -21.64 -16.79 12.18
CA GLN A 85 -20.23 -16.42 12.07
C GLN A 85 -19.93 -15.80 10.70
N ALA A 86 -20.39 -16.41 9.61
CA ALA A 86 -20.22 -15.88 8.26
C ALA A 86 -20.92 -14.51 8.08
N ALA A 87 -22.15 -14.36 8.60
CA ALA A 87 -22.92 -13.13 8.51
C ALA A 87 -22.23 -11.93 9.19
N TYR A 88 -21.55 -12.14 10.33
CA TYR A 88 -20.75 -11.09 10.99
C TYR A 88 -19.38 -10.89 10.34
N THR A 89 -18.77 -11.96 9.85
CA THR A 89 -17.42 -11.92 9.26
C THR A 89 -17.41 -11.12 7.95
N ALA A 90 -18.36 -11.35 7.06
CA ALA A 90 -18.42 -10.69 5.75
C ALA A 90 -18.37 -9.15 5.82
N PRO A 91 -19.22 -8.45 6.62
CA PRO A 91 -19.16 -6.99 6.71
C PRO A 91 -17.88 -6.50 7.41
N ILE A 92 -17.35 -7.22 8.41
CA ILE A 92 -16.10 -6.84 9.07
C ILE A 92 -14.93 -6.88 8.08
N ILE A 93 -14.84 -7.95 7.29
CA ILE A 93 -13.85 -8.08 6.22
C ILE A 93 -14.03 -6.96 5.20
N MET A 94 -15.27 -6.71 4.74
CA MET A 94 -15.56 -5.64 3.77
C MET A 94 -15.18 -4.25 4.32
N MET A 95 -15.41 -3.99 5.60
CA MET A 95 -15.00 -2.73 6.23
C MET A 95 -13.47 -2.59 6.31
N SER A 96 -12.75 -3.68 6.59
CA SER A 96 -11.28 -3.68 6.60
C SER A 96 -10.71 -3.50 5.18
N GLN A 97 -11.29 -4.20 4.19
CA GLN A 97 -10.93 -4.05 2.78
C GLN A 97 -11.20 -2.64 2.26
N ASN A 98 -12.36 -2.04 2.57
CA ASN A 98 -12.66 -0.68 2.16
C ASN A 98 -11.68 0.34 2.79
N ARG A 99 -11.21 0.09 4.02
CA ARG A 99 -10.16 0.91 4.64
C ARG A 99 -8.81 0.73 3.96
N GLN A 100 -8.40 -0.50 3.65
CA GLN A 100 -7.16 -0.78 2.93
C GLN A 100 -7.16 -0.13 1.54
N ALA A 101 -8.24 -0.30 0.77
CA ALA A 101 -8.38 0.33 -0.55
C ALA A 101 -8.33 1.86 -0.51
N MET A 102 -8.84 2.48 0.56
CA MET A 102 -8.72 3.93 0.76
C MET A 102 -7.28 4.35 1.05
N ARG A 103 -6.51 3.58 1.84
CA ARG A 103 -5.08 3.82 2.07
C ARG A 103 -4.29 3.65 0.77
N ASP A 104 -4.49 2.54 0.06
CA ASP A 104 -3.82 2.27 -1.22
C ASP A 104 -4.07 3.39 -2.25
N ARG A 105 -5.29 3.94 -2.28
CA ARG A 105 -5.61 5.07 -3.16
C ARG A 105 -4.87 6.35 -2.78
N LEU A 106 -4.72 6.63 -1.48
CA LEU A 106 -3.99 7.82 -1.02
C LEU A 106 -2.50 7.69 -1.30
N ASP A 107 -1.92 6.51 -1.05
CA ASP A 107 -0.52 6.22 -1.35
C ASP A 107 -0.26 6.36 -2.86
N ALA A 108 -1.14 5.81 -3.70
CA ALA A 108 -1.02 5.96 -5.16
C ALA A 108 -1.13 7.42 -5.63
N GLN A 109 -1.91 8.26 -4.94
CA GLN A 109 -1.99 9.69 -5.24
C GLN A 109 -0.71 10.42 -4.82
N GLU A 110 -0.13 10.10 -3.67
CA GLU A 110 1.13 10.67 -3.22
C GLU A 110 2.28 10.28 -4.17
N ASP A 111 2.37 9.01 -4.53
CA ASP A 111 3.35 8.50 -5.49
C ASP A 111 3.24 9.18 -6.85
N TYR A 112 2.00 9.45 -7.32
CA TYR A 112 1.77 10.18 -8.56
C TYR A 112 2.32 11.62 -8.49
N GLU A 113 2.05 12.34 -7.40
CA GLU A 113 2.54 13.71 -7.22
C GLU A 113 4.07 13.76 -7.07
N ILE A 114 4.68 12.78 -6.38
CA ILE A 114 6.13 12.66 -6.28
C ILE A 114 6.74 12.40 -7.67
N ASN A 115 6.18 11.47 -8.43
CA ASN A 115 6.68 11.14 -9.77
C ASN A 115 6.59 12.33 -10.73
N LYS A 116 5.50 13.08 -10.69
CA LYS A 116 5.35 14.29 -11.51
C LYS A 116 6.43 15.33 -11.17
N LYS A 117 6.73 15.53 -9.89
CA LYS A 117 7.80 16.45 -9.46
C LYS A 117 9.17 15.93 -9.86
N ALA A 118 9.41 14.63 -9.72
CA ALA A 118 10.64 14.00 -10.16
C ALA A 118 10.85 14.16 -11.68
N GLU A 119 9.77 14.09 -12.48
CA GLU A 119 9.83 14.36 -13.92
C GLU A 119 10.29 15.82 -14.20
N GLU A 120 9.75 16.79 -13.47
CA GLU A 120 10.15 18.20 -13.59
C GLU A 120 11.63 18.41 -13.19
N GLU A 121 12.08 17.79 -12.10
CA GLU A 121 13.48 17.83 -11.66
C GLU A 121 14.42 17.20 -12.69
N VAL A 122 14.07 16.03 -13.22
CA VAL A 122 14.83 15.35 -14.28
C VAL A 122 14.91 16.23 -15.53
N ARG A 123 13.81 16.88 -15.92
CA ARG A 123 13.80 17.80 -17.05
C ARG A 123 14.76 18.97 -16.84
N ALA A 124 14.78 19.56 -15.64
CA ALA A 124 15.72 20.62 -15.31
C ALA A 124 17.17 20.13 -15.39
N VAL A 125 17.48 18.92 -14.89
CA VAL A 125 18.82 18.32 -15.00
C VAL A 125 19.21 18.11 -16.46
N LEU A 126 18.31 17.61 -17.30
CA LEU A 126 18.55 17.41 -18.74
C LEU A 126 18.83 18.75 -19.46
N GLU A 127 18.12 19.82 -19.12
CA GLU A 127 18.38 21.16 -19.67
C GLU A 127 19.76 21.70 -19.26
N HIS A 128 20.15 21.47 -18.00
CA HIS A 128 21.49 21.83 -17.52
C HIS A 128 22.60 21.03 -18.21
N LEU A 129 22.42 19.72 -18.39
CA LEU A 129 23.36 18.87 -19.12
C LEU A 129 23.51 19.31 -20.59
N ALA A 130 22.41 19.59 -21.28
CA ALA A 130 22.45 20.07 -22.66
C ALA A 130 23.19 21.42 -22.79
N ALA A 131 23.03 22.32 -21.81
CA ALA A 131 23.76 23.58 -21.77
C ALA A 131 25.28 23.36 -21.53
N GLN A 132 25.64 22.40 -20.67
CA GLN A 132 27.04 22.02 -20.44
C GLN A 132 27.67 21.40 -21.69
N ASP A 133 26.99 20.50 -22.39
CA ASP A 133 27.47 19.90 -23.63
C ASP A 133 27.78 20.95 -24.70
N LYS A 134 26.92 21.97 -24.83
CA LYS A 134 27.15 23.09 -25.74
C LYS A 134 28.40 23.89 -25.36
N ALA A 135 28.56 24.21 -24.06
CA ALA A 135 29.72 24.94 -23.57
C ALA A 135 31.03 24.16 -23.79
N LEU A 136 31.02 22.84 -23.55
CA LEU A 136 32.17 21.96 -23.80
C LEU A 136 32.52 21.91 -25.29
N GLY A 137 31.52 21.86 -26.17
CA GLY A 137 31.72 21.91 -27.62
C GLY A 137 32.39 23.21 -28.09
N GLU A 138 31.94 24.37 -27.57
CA GLU A 138 32.55 25.67 -27.87
C GLU A 138 34.01 25.75 -27.38
N ILE A 139 34.29 25.28 -26.16
CA ILE A 139 35.66 25.23 -25.61
C ILE A 139 36.55 24.32 -26.47
N HIS A 140 36.06 23.15 -26.88
CA HIS A 140 36.82 22.22 -27.73
C HIS A 140 37.18 22.86 -29.07
N ALA A 141 36.23 23.57 -29.71
CA ALA A 141 36.47 24.29 -30.95
C ALA A 141 37.51 25.41 -30.79
N MET A 142 37.46 26.15 -29.66
CA MET A 142 38.45 27.18 -29.35
C MET A 142 39.86 26.61 -29.15
N ILE A 143 39.98 25.48 -28.44
CA ILE A 143 41.28 24.81 -28.23
C ILE A 143 41.83 24.29 -29.56
N ALA A 144 40.99 23.65 -30.39
CA ALA A 144 41.40 23.15 -31.71
C ALA A 144 41.92 24.29 -32.61
N ALA A 145 41.22 25.42 -32.66
CA ALA A 145 41.62 26.59 -33.45
C ALA A 145 42.93 27.25 -32.96
N ARG A 146 43.23 27.13 -31.66
CA ARG A 146 44.48 27.66 -31.07
C ARG A 146 45.67 26.70 -31.20
N SER A 147 45.41 25.41 -31.41
CA SER A 147 46.44 24.39 -31.62
C SER A 147 46.94 24.31 -33.08
N THR A 148 46.18 24.85 -34.03
CA THR A 148 46.51 24.85 -35.47
C THR A 148 47.17 26.15 -35.94
N ALA A 149 47.34 27.14 -35.05
CA ALA A 149 48.07 28.38 -35.26
C ALA A 149 49.43 28.33 -34.55
#